data_AF-A0AAW6YPH4-F1
#
_entry.id   AF-A0AAW6YPH4-F1
#
_cell.length_a   1.000
_cell.length_b   1.000
_cell.length_c   1.000
_cell.angle_alpha   90.00
_cell.angle_beta   90.00
_cell.angle_gamma   90.00
#
_symmetry.space_group_name_H-M   'P 1'
#
loop_
_entity.id
_entity.type
_entity.pdbx_description
1 polymer ?
#
loop_
_entity_poly.entity_id
_entity_poly.type
_entity_poly.pdbx_seq_one_letter_code
_entity_poly.pdbx_strand_id
1 'polypeptide(L)' 'GAGYHYGVLKPGQENIFIDQPLYFTGTPRKASWWAAHNTSPVPINDVMALARSSNVYMIRTAMAIGGLPNYEAGMSLAG' A
#
# COMPACT_ATOMS: atom_id res chain seq x y z
N GLY A 1 19.97 5.63 6.63
CA GLY A 1 18.81 6.01 5.81
C GLY A 1 18.68 5.01 4.68
N ALA A 2 17.66 4.15 4.72
CA ALA A 2 17.58 2.96 3.85
C ALA A 2 16.33 2.93 2.93
N GLY A 3 15.72 4.09 2.67
CA GLY A 3 14.56 4.22 1.77
C GLY A 3 14.88 4.85 0.40
N TYR A 4 16.09 5.40 0.20
CA TYR A 4 16.40 6.24 -0.95
C TYR A 4 17.03 5.51 -2.16
N HIS A 5 17.33 4.20 -2.07
CA HIS A 5 18.21 3.55 -3.06
C HIS A 5 17.54 2.73 -4.18
N TYR A 6 16.23 2.56 -4.19
CA TYR A 6 15.60 1.67 -5.19
C TYR A 6 14.72 2.32 -6.26
N GLY A 7 14.57 3.65 -6.30
CA GLY A 7 13.77 4.30 -7.37
C GLY A 7 12.29 3.86 -7.44
N VAL A 8 11.83 3.10 -6.44
CA VAL A 8 10.48 2.54 -6.32
C VAL A 8 9.49 3.61 -5.88
N LEU A 9 9.94 4.56 -5.06
CA LEU A 9 9.20 5.76 -4.70
C LEU A 9 10.07 6.94 -5.12
N LYS A 10 9.71 7.61 -6.21
CA LYS A 10 10.39 8.86 -6.57
C LYS A 10 9.82 9.98 -5.69
N PRO A 11 10.64 10.68 -4.90
CA PRO A 11 10.19 11.85 -4.16
C PRO A 11 9.62 12.88 -5.14
N GLY A 12 8.35 13.25 -4.97
CA GLY A 12 7.68 14.22 -5.86
C GLY A 12 7.02 13.65 -7.12
N GLN A 13 7.08 12.33 -7.37
CA GLN A 13 6.03 11.70 -8.20
C GLN A 13 4.86 11.38 -7.29
N GLU A 14 3.66 11.70 -7.78
CA GLU A 14 2.38 11.36 -7.20
C GLU A 14 2.27 9.84 -7.00
N ASN A 15 2.87 9.32 -5.91
CA ASN A 15 2.73 7.93 -5.48
C ASN A 15 1.33 7.76 -4.91
N ILE A 16 0.33 7.86 -5.78
CA ILE A 16 -1.07 7.71 -5.45
C ILE A 16 -1.34 6.21 -5.42
N PHE A 17 -1.56 5.71 -4.21
CA PHE A 17 -2.12 4.39 -4.03
C PHE A 17 -3.62 4.50 -3.77
N ILE A 18 -4.32 3.45 -4.18
CA ILE A 18 -5.72 3.29 -3.81
C ILE A 18 -5.74 2.62 -2.43
N ASP A 19 -6.23 3.34 -1.42
CA ASP A 19 -6.53 2.79 -0.10
C ASP A 19 -7.88 2.07 -0.17
N GLN A 20 -7.81 0.74 -0.11
CA GLN A 20 -8.93 -0.18 -0.08
C GLN A 20 -8.49 -1.43 0.68
N PRO A 21 -9.43 -2.25 1.19
CA PRO A 21 -9.07 -3.53 1.79
C PRO A 21 -8.24 -4.40 0.84
N LEU A 22 -7.10 -4.86 1.33
CA LEU A 22 -6.19 -5.78 0.64
C LEU A 22 -6.48 -7.22 1.05
N TYR A 23 -6.44 -8.10 0.05
CA TYR A 23 -6.67 -9.53 0.17
C TYR A 23 -5.45 -10.26 -0.35
N PHE A 24 -4.80 -11.01 0.52
CA PHE A 24 -3.68 -11.88 0.16
C PHE A 24 -4.03 -13.31 0.53
N THR A 25 -3.66 -14.26 -0.33
CA THR A 25 -3.95 -15.67 -0.12
C THR A 25 -3.35 -16.14 1.21
N GLY A 26 -4.15 -16.86 2.01
CA GLY A 26 -3.72 -17.39 3.30
C GLY A 26 -3.62 -16.37 4.43
N THR A 27 -4.05 -15.11 4.24
CA THR A 27 -4.05 -14.09 5.30
C THR A 27 -5.42 -13.47 5.53
N PRO A 28 -5.73 -13.01 6.75
CA PRO A 28 -6.91 -12.18 6.99
C PRO A 28 -6.81 -10.84 6.24
N ARG A 29 -7.96 -10.31 5.83
CA ARG A 29 -8.12 -8.99 5.19
C ARG A 29 -7.29 -7.92 5.91
N LYS A 30 -6.50 -7.15 5.15
CA LYS A 30 -5.72 -6.01 5.67
C LYS A 30 -6.37 -4.71 5.21
N ALA A 31 -6.68 -3.81 6.15
CA ALA A 31 -7.29 -2.52 5.83
C ALA A 31 -6.79 -1.43 6.78
N SER A 32 -6.82 -0.18 6.32
CA SER A 32 -6.68 0.99 7.18
C SER A 32 -7.93 1.14 8.06
N TRP A 33 -7.81 1.66 9.29
CA TRP A 33 -8.92 1.75 10.24
C TRP A 33 -10.15 2.51 9.68
N TRP A 34 -9.90 3.54 8.87
CA TRP A 34 -10.92 4.38 8.25
C TRP A 34 -11.49 3.79 6.95
N ALA A 35 -10.80 2.82 6.35
CA ALA A 35 -11.23 2.06 5.18
C ALA A 35 -11.73 0.65 5.54
N ALA A 36 -11.73 0.29 6.84
CA ALA A 36 -12.13 -1.03 7.30
C ALA A 36 -13.64 -1.31 7.09
N HIS A 37 -14.45 -0.25 7.10
CA HIS A 37 -15.91 -0.30 6.92
C HIS A 37 -16.37 0.33 5.58
N ASN A 38 -15.47 1.03 4.88
CA ASN A 38 -15.73 1.64 3.58
C ASN A 38 -15.01 0.83 2.50
N THR A 39 -15.78 0.21 1.61
CA THR A 39 -15.24 -0.47 0.42
C THR A 39 -14.91 0.49 -0.71
N SER A 40 -15.28 1.77 -0.56
CA SER A 40 -14.99 2.81 -1.56
C SER A 40 -13.47 3.03 -1.65
N PRO A 41 -12.87 2.77 -2.82
CA PRO A 41 -11.44 2.97 -3.02
C PRO A 41 -11.10 4.46 -2.94
N VAL A 42 -10.15 4.84 -2.08
CA VAL A 42 -9.73 6.24 -1.92
C VAL A 42 -8.32 6.43 -2.46
N PRO A 43 -8.12 7.23 -3.52
CA PRO A 43 -6.77 7.60 -3.94
C PRO A 43 -6.11 8.45 -2.86
N ILE A 44 -4.92 8.03 -2.42
CA ILE A 44 -4.16 8.69 -1.37
C ILE A 44 -2.69 8.80 -1.79
N ASN A 45 -2.12 10.00 -1.62
CA ASN A 45 -0.69 10.23 -1.78
C ASN A 45 0.07 9.97 -0.48
N ASP A 46 1.40 10.07 -0.53
CA ASP A 46 2.32 9.91 0.60
C ASP A 46 2.00 10.84 1.79
N VAL A 47 1.77 12.13 1.53
CA VAL A 47 1.46 13.13 2.57
C VAL A 47 0.18 12.76 3.32
N MET A 48 -0.88 12.44 2.57
CA MET A 48 -2.17 12.05 3.16
C MET A 48 -2.08 10.69 3.86
N ALA A 49 -1.30 9.75 3.32
CA ALA A 49 -1.11 8.43 3.92
C ALA A 49 -0.40 8.51 5.27
N LEU A 50 0.64 9.34 5.38
CA LEU A 50 1.31 9.64 6.64
C LEU A 50 0.37 10.34 7.61
N ALA A 51 -0.36 11.35 7.16
CA ALA A 51 -1.31 12.09 8.00
C ALA A 51 -2.43 11.20 8.57
N ARG A 52 -2.87 10.19 7.81
CA ARG A 52 -3.97 9.28 8.20
C ARG A 52 -3.49 7.93 8.75
N SER A 53 -2.17 7.73 8.87
CA SER A 53 -1.55 6.46 9.25
C SER A 53 -2.10 5.27 8.44
N SER A 54 -2.11 5.40 7.10
CA SER A 54 -2.64 4.36 6.20
C SER A 54 -1.80 3.08 6.27
N ASN A 55 -2.42 1.99 6.73
CA ASN A 55 -1.80 0.67 6.73
C ASN A 55 -1.63 0.14 5.30
N VAL A 56 -2.60 0.43 4.42
CA VAL A 56 -2.58 -0.01 3.01
C VAL A 56 -1.40 0.62 2.28
N TYR A 57 -1.15 1.91 2.49
CA TYR A 57 -0.01 2.60 1.88
C TYR A 57 1.33 1.96 2.28
N MET A 58 1.50 1.66 3.58
CA MET A 58 2.72 1.04 4.08
C MET A 58 2.92 -0.39 3.55
N ILE A 59 1.85 -1.19 3.46
CA ILE A 59 1.89 -2.54 2.88
C ILE A 59 2.29 -2.46 1.41
N ARG A 60 1.67 -1.58 0.62
CA ARG A 60 2.00 -1.41 -0.80
C ARG A 60 3.43 -0.93 -1.01
N THR A 61 3.91 -0.04 -0.14
CA THR A 61 5.32 0.38 -0.12
C THR A 61 6.24 -0.79 0.15
N ALA A 62 5.95 -1.62 1.16
CA ALA A 62 6.75 -2.80 1.48
C ALA A 62 6.74 -3.83 0.35
N MET A 63 5.59 -4.06 -0.29
CA MET A 63 5.49 -4.94 -1.47
C MET A 63 6.40 -4.44 -2.60
N ALA A 64 6.36 -3.15 -2.89
CA ALA A 64 7.16 -2.56 -3.95
C ALA A 64 8.66 -2.64 -3.64
N ILE A 65 9.07 -2.47 -2.37
CA ILE A 65 10.44 -2.72 -1.90
C ILE A 65 10.82 -4.21 -2.06
N GLY A 66 9.87 -5.11 -1.81
CA GLY A 66 10.04 -6.57 -1.96
C GLY A 66 9.98 -7.10 -3.38
N GLY A 67 9.97 -6.23 -4.41
CA GLY A 67 9.93 -6.64 -5.82
C GLY A 67 8.52 -6.92 -6.36
N LEU A 68 7.47 -6.60 -5.61
CA LEU A 68 6.06 -6.71 -5.98
C LEU A 68 5.42 -5.30 -6.09
N PRO A 69 5.78 -4.49 -7.11
CA PRO A 69 5.31 -3.10 -7.21
C PRO A 69 3.80 -2.96 -7.46
N ASN A 70 3.16 -4.03 -7.95
CA ASN A 70 1.75 -4.04 -8.29
C ASN A 70 0.99 -4.96 -7.32
N TYR A 71 -0.16 -4.48 -6.84
CA TYR A 71 -1.08 -5.26 -6.03
C TYR A 71 -2.16 -5.89 -6.91
N GLU A 72 -2.40 -7.18 -6.72
CA GLU A 72 -3.51 -7.92 -7.29
C GLU A 72 -4.30 -8.62 -6.17
N ALA A 73 -5.63 -8.57 -6.24
CA ALA A 73 -6.47 -9.16 -5.22
C ALA A 73 -6.30 -10.69 -5.19
N GLY A 74 -6.01 -11.23 -4.00
CA GLY A 74 -5.76 -12.66 -3.82
C GLY A 74 -4.33 -13.09 -4.14
N MET A 75 -3.41 -12.18 -4.47
CA MET A 75 -2.03 -12.55 -4.74
C MET A 75 -1.37 -13.25 -3.54
N SER A 76 -0.40 -14.12 -3.84
CA SER A 76 0.49 -14.69 -2.83
C SER A 76 1.58 -13.68 -2.48
N LEU A 77 1.82 -13.48 -1.18
CA LEU A 77 3.00 -12.76 -0.69
C LEU A 77 4.19 -13.69 -0.45
N ALA A 78 4.00 -15.00 -0.58
CA ALA A 78 5.06 -15.98 -0.57
C ALA A 78 5.61 -16.14 -2.00
N GLY A 79 6.86 -15.70 -2.19
CA GLY A 79 7.75 -16.17 -3.25
C GLY A 79 8.65 -17.28 -2.71
#